data_AF-A0A4R1RM91-F1
#
_entry.id   AF-A0A4R1RM91-F1
#
_cell.length_a   1.000
_cell.length_b   1.000
_cell.length_c   1.000
_cell.angle_alpha   90.00
_cell.angle_beta   90.00
_cell.angle_gamma   90.00
#
_symmetry.space_group_name_H-M   'P 1'
#
loop_
_entity.id
_entity.type
_entity.pdbx_description
1 polymer ?
#
loop_
_entity_poly.entity_id
_entity_poly.type
_entity_poly.pdbx_seq_one_letter_code
_entity_poly.pdbx_strand_id
1 'polypeptide(L)'
;MSRQDLKNTLAYIHSEINRIETMAGTLSMTEREHYRKLSNFDDRAIMDIAAEEQNAARQLGTMKEMCLAMAQKIEEIETAVEQETFSGGSDRA
;
A
#
# COMPACT_ATOMS: atom_id res chain seq x y z
N MET A 1 19.59 -17.93 4.83
CA MET A 1 19.50 -16.51 4.41
C MET A 1 20.38 -15.70 5.34
N SER A 2 21.30 -14.88 4.83
CA SER A 2 22.10 -14.02 5.71
C SER A 2 21.25 -12.87 6.25
N ARG A 3 21.67 -12.24 7.35
CA ARG A 3 20.97 -11.08 7.90
C ARG A 3 20.97 -9.89 6.93
N GLN A 4 22.02 -9.74 6.14
CA GLN A 4 22.07 -8.73 5.09
C GLN A 4 21.06 -9.04 3.98
N ASP A 5 20.91 -10.30 3.59
CA ASP A 5 19.90 -10.73 2.61
C ASP A 5 18.48 -10.46 3.13
N LEU A 6 18.24 -10.66 4.43
CA LEU A 6 16.96 -10.34 5.08
C LEU A 6 16.67 -8.84 5.01
N LYS A 7 17.63 -7.99 5.38
CA LYS A 7 17.47 -6.53 5.30
C LYS A 7 17.19 -6.06 3.87
N ASN A 8 17.93 -6.57 2.90
CA ASN A 8 17.73 -6.24 1.49
C ASN A 8 16.34 -6.68 1.00
N THR A 9 15.87 -7.83 1.48
CA THR A 9 14.53 -8.37 1.16
C THR A 9 13.43 -7.51 1.77
N LEU A 10 13.55 -7.12 3.04
CA LEU A 10 12.58 -6.23 3.70
C LEU A 10 12.50 -4.86 3.02
N ALA A 11 13.65 -4.26 2.70
CA ALA A 11 13.71 -2.99 1.98
C ALA A 11 13.05 -3.07 0.59
N TYR A 12 13.29 -4.19 -0.12
CA TYR A 12 12.63 -4.44 -1.41
C TYR A 12 11.11 -4.56 -1.25
N ILE A 13 10.63 -5.38 -0.31
CA ILE A 13 9.19 -5.55 -0.07
C ILE A 13 8.54 -4.22 0.32
N HIS A 14 9.18 -3.45 1.20
CA HIS A 14 8.70 -2.12 1.59
C HIS A 14 8.57 -1.19 0.38
N SER A 15 9.58 -1.16 -0.50
CA SER A 15 9.54 -0.35 -1.71
C SER A 15 8.42 -0.73 -2.67
N GLU A 16 8.14 -2.03 -2.86
CA GLU A 16 7.09 -2.51 -3.74
C GLU A 16 5.69 -2.24 -3.15
N ILE A 17 5.53 -2.35 -1.83
CA ILE A 17 4.27 -1.98 -1.16
C ILE A 17 3.98 -0.50 -1.32
N ASN A 18 4.97 0.37 -1.16
CA ASN A 18 4.81 1.81 -1.38
C ASN A 18 4.46 2.12 -2.84
N ARG A 19 5.00 1.35 -3.78
CA ARG A 19 4.67 1.45 -5.21
C ARG A 19 3.20 1.10 -5.47
N ILE A 20 2.72 0.00 -4.87
CA ILE A 20 1.31 -0.44 -4.97
C ILE A 20 0.39 0.58 -4.30
N GLU A 21 0.77 1.11 -3.12
CA GLU A 21 0.05 2.18 -2.42
C GLU A 21 -0.19 3.39 -3.34
N THR A 22 0.86 3.85 -4.01
CA THR A 22 0.80 4.99 -4.93
C THR A 22 -0.08 4.70 -6.14
N MET A 23 0.02 3.49 -6.71
CA MET A 23 -0.83 3.06 -7.82
C MET A 23 -2.30 3.01 -7.41
N ALA A 24 -2.61 2.41 -6.26
CA ALA A 24 -3.97 2.31 -5.73
C ALA A 24 -4.56 3.69 -5.44
N GLY A 25 -3.78 4.61 -4.88
CA GLY A 25 -4.18 6.00 -4.67
C GLY A 25 -4.50 6.73 -5.99
N THR A 26 -3.62 6.59 -6.98
CA THR A 26 -3.80 7.21 -8.31
C THR A 26 -5.05 6.69 -9.01
N LEU A 27 -5.22 5.37 -9.07
CA LEU A 27 -6.39 4.76 -9.70
C LEU A 27 -7.68 5.11 -8.95
N SER A 28 -7.67 5.15 -7.62
CA SER A 28 -8.84 5.58 -6.83
C SER A 28 -9.28 7.00 -7.19
N MET A 29 -8.33 7.90 -7.44
CA MET A 29 -8.63 9.26 -7.90
C MET A 29 -9.20 9.26 -9.32
N THR A 30 -8.64 8.48 -10.23
CA THR A 30 -9.13 8.32 -11.61
C THR A 30 -10.57 7.81 -11.63
N GLU A 31 -10.90 6.74 -10.89
CA GLU A 31 -12.27 6.20 -10.90
C GLU A 31 -13.28 7.14 -10.24
N ARG A 32 -12.86 7.95 -9.26
CA ARG A 32 -13.71 9.04 -8.73
C ARG A 32 -14.01 10.09 -9.80
N GLU A 33 -13.06 10.38 -10.67
CA GLU A 33 -13.26 11.29 -11.79
C GLU A 33 -14.20 10.68 -12.84
N HIS A 34 -14.03 9.40 -13.18
CA HIS A 34 -14.94 8.67 -14.07
C HIS A 34 -16.36 8.66 -13.52
N TYR A 35 -16.56 8.31 -12.24
CA TYR A 35 -17.86 8.37 -11.58
C TYR A 35 -18.52 9.75 -11.76
N ARG A 36 -17.78 10.84 -11.46
CA ARG A 36 -18.31 12.21 -11.59
C ARG A 36 -18.69 12.59 -13.02
N LYS A 37 -17.94 12.10 -14.01
CA LYS A 37 -18.24 12.36 -15.43
C LYS A 37 -19.50 11.60 -15.85
N LEU A 38 -19.56 10.32 -15.51
CA LEU A 38 -20.64 9.41 -15.90
C LEU A 38 -21.96 9.75 -15.17
N SER A 39 -21.90 10.24 -13.94
CA SER A 39 -23.09 10.63 -13.17
C SER A 39 -23.85 11.83 -13.73
N ASN A 40 -23.30 12.51 -14.74
CA ASN A 40 -23.95 13.67 -15.38
C ASN A 40 -24.85 13.27 -16.57
N PHE A 41 -24.86 12.00 -16.95
CA PHE A 41 -25.70 11.50 -18.03
C PHE A 41 -27.02 10.95 -17.49
N ASP A 42 -28.13 11.26 -18.16
CA ASP A 42 -29.47 10.76 -17.82
C ASP A 42 -29.78 9.43 -18.53
N ASP A 43 -28.75 8.59 -18.68
CA ASP A 43 -28.85 7.25 -19.26
C ASP A 43 -28.62 6.21 -18.18
N ARG A 44 -29.57 5.28 -18.04
CA ARG A 44 -29.54 4.27 -16.99
C ARG A 44 -28.33 3.34 -17.09
N ALA A 45 -27.94 2.93 -18.29
CA ALA A 45 -26.79 2.06 -18.47
C ALA A 45 -25.49 2.79 -18.10
N ILE A 46 -25.39 4.08 -18.40
CA ILE A 46 -24.25 4.92 -17.99
C ILE A 46 -24.21 5.09 -16.46
N MET A 47 -25.37 5.23 -15.82
CA MET A 47 -25.46 5.33 -14.35
C MET A 47 -25.04 4.04 -13.63
N ASP A 48 -25.33 2.87 -14.20
CA ASP A 48 -24.87 1.59 -13.66
C ASP A 48 -23.32 1.50 -13.73
N ILE A 49 -22.71 1.91 -14.84
CA ILE A 49 -21.24 2.00 -14.98
C ILE A 49 -20.67 3.00 -13.97
N ALA A 50 -21.29 4.16 -13.79
CA ALA A 50 -20.87 5.13 -12.79
C ALA A 50 -20.82 4.51 -11.38
N ALA A 51 -21.82 3.71 -11.01
CA ALA A 51 -21.84 3.02 -9.72
C ALA A 51 -20.69 1.99 -9.61
N GLU A 52 -20.33 1.30 -10.69
CA GLU A 52 -19.15 0.43 -10.74
C GLU A 52 -17.85 1.21 -10.51
N GLU A 53 -17.67 2.38 -11.15
CA GLU A 53 -16.50 3.24 -10.95
C GLU A 53 -16.40 3.74 -9.50
N GLN A 54 -17.54 4.11 -8.90
CA GLN A 54 -17.58 4.52 -7.51
C GLN A 54 -17.17 3.37 -6.56
N ASN A 55 -17.58 2.13 -6.89
CA ASN A 55 -17.17 0.94 -6.15
C ASN A 55 -15.68 0.66 -6.31
N ALA A 56 -15.15 0.71 -7.53
CA ALA A 56 -13.73 0.52 -7.83
C ALA A 56 -12.87 1.55 -7.06
N ALA A 57 -13.27 2.83 -7.09
CA ALA A 57 -12.62 3.89 -6.32
C ALA A 57 -12.52 3.56 -4.81
N ARG A 58 -13.60 3.03 -4.21
CA ARG A 58 -13.62 2.63 -2.78
C ARG A 58 -12.70 1.46 -2.50
N GLN A 59 -12.70 0.44 -3.36
CA GLN A 59 -11.84 -0.73 -3.21
C GLN A 59 -10.37 -0.35 -3.31
N LEU A 60 -9.99 0.46 -4.31
CA LEU A 60 -8.64 0.98 -4.47
C LEU A 60 -8.19 1.85 -3.28
N GLY A 61 -9.10 2.66 -2.72
CA GLY A 61 -8.84 3.39 -1.48
C GLY A 61 -8.55 2.44 -0.31
N THR A 62 -9.28 1.33 -0.21
CA THR A 62 -9.03 0.31 0.83
C THR A 62 -7.68 -0.38 0.61
N MET A 63 -7.32 -0.71 -0.63
CA MET A 63 -6.02 -1.30 -0.96
C MET A 63 -4.86 -0.35 -0.59
N LYS A 64 -5.03 0.96 -0.80
CA LYS A 64 -4.06 1.97 -0.36
C LYS A 64 -3.83 1.90 1.17
N GLU A 65 -4.90 1.90 1.96
CA GLU A 65 -4.79 1.81 3.43
C GLU A 65 -4.15 0.50 3.89
N MET A 66 -4.46 -0.62 3.20
CA MET A 66 -3.79 -1.89 3.46
C MET A 66 -2.28 -1.81 3.20
N CYS A 67 -1.86 -1.16 2.12
CA CYS A 67 -0.44 -0.98 1.81
C CYS A 67 0.26 -0.13 2.86
N LEU A 68 -0.36 0.97 3.32
CA LEU A 68 0.17 1.79 4.41
C LEU A 68 0.35 0.97 5.71
N ALA A 69 -0.64 0.15 6.07
CA ALA A 69 -0.55 -0.70 7.25
C ALA A 69 0.57 -1.77 7.11
N MET A 70 0.76 -2.34 5.92
CA MET A 70 1.83 -3.29 5.66
C MET A 70 3.21 -2.64 5.69
N ALA A 71 3.36 -1.44 5.12
CA ALA A 71 4.59 -0.65 5.17
C ALA A 71 5.01 -0.39 6.62
N GLN A 72 4.07 0.06 7.46
CA GLN A 72 4.33 0.28 8.89
C GLN A 72 4.79 -1.00 9.60
N LYS A 73 4.19 -2.15 9.27
CA LYS A 73 4.59 -3.44 9.86
C LYS A 73 5.98 -3.87 9.40
N ILE A 74 6.38 -3.56 8.18
CA ILE A 74 7.75 -3.85 7.72
C ILE A 74 8.77 -2.97 8.44
N GLU A 75 8.49 -1.68 8.63
CA GLU A 75 9.36 -0.79 9.41
C GLU A 75 9.56 -1.28 10.86
N GLU A 76 8.50 -1.79 11.49
CA GLU A 76 8.59 -2.43 12.82
C GLU A 76 9.54 -3.64 12.81
N ILE A 77 9.45 -4.49 11.77
CA ILE A 77 10.31 -5.67 11.61
C ILE A 77 11.76 -5.25 11.33
N GLU A 78 11.98 -4.27 10.45
CA GLU A 78 13.31 -3.73 10.17
C GLU A 78 13.96 -3.20 11.45
N THR A 79 13.22 -2.45 12.26
CA THR A 79 13.68 -1.93 13.55
C THR A 79 14.03 -3.05 14.53
N ALA A 80 13.21 -4.10 14.63
CA ALA A 80 13.49 -5.24 15.50
C ALA A 80 14.75 -6.00 15.04
N VAL A 81 14.89 -6.24 13.73
CA VAL A 81 16.08 -6.83 13.12
C VAL A 81 17.31 -5.95 13.31
N GLU A 82 17.15 -4.65 13.54
CA GLU A 82 18.26 -3.77 13.90
C GLU A 82 18.58 -3.78 15.38
N GLN A 83 17.60 -3.78 16.28
CA GLN A 83 17.82 -3.75 17.73
C GLN A 83 18.50 -5.01 18.27
N GLU A 84 18.28 -6.18 17.66
CA GLU A 84 19.06 -7.40 17.95
C GLU A 84 20.57 -7.24 17.67
N THR A 85 21.04 -6.16 17.01
CA THR A 85 22.48 -5.87 16.90
C THR A 85 23.09 -5.33 18.19
N PHE A 86 22.32 -4.65 19.04
CA PHE A 86 22.84 -3.93 20.21
C PHE A 86 22.92 -4.79 21.47
N SER A 87 22.14 -5.87 21.57
CA SER A 87 22.10 -6.74 22.76
C SER A 87 23.17 -7.83 22.79
N GLY A 88 23.87 -8.11 21.68
CA GLY A 88 24.90 -9.16 21.58
C GLY A 88 26.34 -8.72 21.91
N GLY A 89 26.57 -7.46 22.30
CA GLY A 89 27.90 -6.87 22.47
C GLY A 89 28.40 -6.68 23.91
N SER A 90 27.62 -7.04 24.93
CA SER A 90 27.90 -6.65 26.33
C SER A 90 28.54 -7.73 27.23
N ASP A 91 28.90 -8.90 26.70
CA ASP A 91 29.45 -10.02 27.51
C ASP A 91 30.96 -10.27 27.26
N ARG A 92 31.74 -9.23 27.04
CA ARG A 92 33.22 -9.30 27.04
C ARG A 92 33.84 -8.08 27.72
N ALA A 93 33.80 -8.07 29.05
CA ALA A 93 34.67 -7.27 29.90
C ALA A 93 35.15 -8.13 31.08
#